data_AF-L1L7W7-F1
#
_entry.id   AF-L1L7W7-F1
#
_cell.length_a   1.000
_cell.length_b   1.000
_cell.length_c   1.000
_cell.angle_alpha   90.00
_cell.angle_beta   90.00
_cell.angle_gamma   90.00
#
_symmetry.space_group_name_H-M   'P 1'
#
loop_
_entity.id
_entity.type
_entity.pdbx_description
1 polymer ?
#
loop_
_entity_poly.entity_id
_entity_poly.type
_entity_poly.pdbx_seq_one_letter_code
_entity_poly.pdbx_strand_id
1 'polypeptide(L)'
;MRRESAMTSFHAAVIHADQSVTYHGTVDTHHLRAVRAIAALPDTPRHVVEHPRRPGSVFVLREDGDLEWYRPVETARTPARPGDPAPPVPGPEQRGPGARAVDEAVRSTAQDPGTSWIAAAIRFGDGAIGGPMDTPRNPPRVVHHTTESPAGGKYLEAVASYLIRVAAEPHLIYCPVTDRVGQFGPLGHSARALRNDGPRRTNREGLVCVQIEVLGRAAEPWTDGWDPRDKPGWQRILAAIRSWGVPDRWPAGPPVPYDGDPAPRSRSVWQSEGGHFGHCHVPGNDHDDPGAIDTAKVLSVGAGSRPRVSLARVVAAARTDPPAPDGHRTHPTDVRLVEEALAAEGLLERGYVDGSFGTRTIEAYAAWQRSRAGGSYRGRDADGVPGRASLTRLGDRHGFTVIA
;
A
#
# COMPACT_ATOMS: atom_id res chain seq x y z
N MET A 1 -5.60 -20.44 -46.87
CA MET A 1 -4.71 -20.67 -45.71
C MET A 1 -3.33 -20.06 -45.98
N ARG A 2 -3.08 -18.84 -45.50
CA ARG A 2 -1.72 -18.35 -45.25
C ARG A 2 -1.54 -18.43 -43.74
N ARG A 3 -0.47 -19.09 -43.27
CA ARG A 3 -0.09 -19.05 -41.85
C ARG A 3 0.25 -17.60 -41.52
N GLU A 4 -0.51 -16.98 -40.61
CA GLU A 4 -0.04 -15.78 -39.93
C GLU A 4 1.28 -16.15 -39.26
N SER A 5 2.36 -15.52 -39.70
CA SER A 5 3.66 -15.63 -39.05
C SER A 5 3.49 -15.09 -37.64
N ALA A 6 3.73 -15.91 -36.62
CA ALA A 6 3.74 -15.47 -35.23
C ALA A 6 4.58 -14.18 -35.12
N MET A 7 4.00 -13.12 -34.57
CA MET A 7 4.72 -11.87 -34.38
C MET A 7 5.77 -12.08 -33.29
N THR A 8 7.02 -12.22 -33.71
CA THR A 8 8.24 -12.17 -32.89
C THR A 8 8.18 -10.96 -31.96
N SER A 9 8.37 -11.20 -30.66
CA SER A 9 8.21 -10.19 -29.60
C SER A 9 9.58 -9.84 -28.99
N PHE A 10 9.89 -8.55 -28.93
CA PHE A 10 11.19 -8.01 -28.53
C PHE A 10 11.07 -7.20 -27.25
N HIS A 11 12.11 -7.08 -26.43
CA HIS A 11 12.05 -6.24 -25.24
C HIS A 11 12.71 -4.89 -25.49
N ALA A 12 12.03 -3.78 -25.18
CA ALA A 12 12.54 -2.42 -25.38
C ALA A 12 12.84 -1.70 -24.06
N ALA A 13 13.96 -0.99 -23.99
CA ALA A 13 14.33 -0.17 -22.82
C ALA A 13 15.13 1.09 -23.22
N VAL A 14 15.13 2.11 -22.35
CA VAL A 14 15.91 3.35 -22.48
C VAL A 14 16.82 3.51 -21.27
N ILE A 15 18.08 3.87 -21.49
CA ILE A 15 19.00 4.29 -20.42
C ILE A 15 18.99 5.81 -20.31
N HIS A 16 18.70 6.31 -19.11
CA HIS A 16 18.69 7.74 -18.82
C HIS A 16 20.08 8.28 -18.45
N ALA A 17 20.18 9.60 -18.35
CA ALA A 17 21.42 10.29 -18.02
C ALA A 17 22.02 9.91 -16.66
N ASP A 18 21.15 9.57 -15.71
CA ASP A 18 21.50 9.09 -14.38
C ASP A 18 21.82 7.58 -14.32
N GLN A 19 21.93 6.91 -15.49
CA GLN A 19 22.17 5.48 -15.64
C GLN A 19 21.00 4.58 -15.23
N SER A 20 19.83 5.15 -14.90
CA SER A 20 18.62 4.37 -14.69
C SER A 20 18.09 3.81 -16.01
N VAL A 21 17.48 2.62 -15.96
CA VAL A 21 16.90 1.94 -17.12
C VAL A 21 15.39 2.01 -17.01
N THR A 22 14.72 2.62 -18.00
CA THR A 22 13.27 2.49 -18.17
C THR A 22 12.97 1.41 -19.17
N TYR A 23 12.40 0.32 -18.68
CA TYR A 23 11.91 -0.77 -19.50
C TYR A 23 10.50 -0.44 -20.01
N HIS A 24 10.29 -0.59 -21.32
CA HIS A 24 9.06 -0.17 -22.02
C HIS A 24 8.16 -1.34 -22.43
N GLY A 25 8.49 -2.57 -22.02
CA GLY A 25 7.69 -3.75 -22.33
C GLY A 25 8.17 -4.49 -23.58
N THR A 26 7.32 -5.42 -24.03
CA THR A 26 7.54 -6.13 -25.29
C THR A 26 7.00 -5.31 -26.46
N VAL A 27 7.76 -5.21 -27.53
CA VAL A 27 7.42 -4.55 -28.79
C VAL A 27 7.43 -5.57 -29.91
N ASP A 28 6.59 -5.36 -30.92
CA ASP A 28 6.49 -6.27 -32.06
C ASP A 28 7.59 -6.03 -33.12
N THR A 29 7.64 -6.93 -34.11
CA THR A 29 8.52 -6.81 -35.27
C THR A 29 8.35 -5.49 -36.04
N HIS A 30 7.16 -4.90 -36.06
CA HIS A 30 6.91 -3.64 -36.78
C HIS A 30 7.61 -2.48 -36.06
N HIS A 31 7.50 -2.41 -34.74
CA HIS A 31 8.21 -1.44 -33.91
C HIS A 31 9.74 -1.60 -34.02
N LEU A 32 10.25 -2.83 -34.00
CA LEU A 32 11.67 -3.11 -34.23
C LEU A 32 12.13 -2.58 -35.60
N ARG A 33 11.34 -2.80 -36.66
CA ARG A 33 11.67 -2.29 -38.00
C ARG A 33 11.66 -0.77 -38.05
N ALA A 34 10.73 -0.10 -37.37
CA ALA A 34 10.71 1.36 -37.28
C ALA A 34 11.96 1.92 -36.59
N VAL A 35 12.38 1.32 -35.47
CA VAL A 35 13.62 1.70 -34.77
C VAL A 35 14.86 1.46 -35.65
N ARG A 36 14.92 0.32 -36.34
CA ARG A 36 16.02 0.01 -37.28
C ARG A 36 16.06 0.96 -38.48
N ALA A 37 14.91 1.38 -38.99
CA ALA A 37 14.83 2.34 -40.11
C ALA A 37 15.35 3.73 -39.69
N ILE A 38 15.01 4.18 -38.48
CA ILE A 38 15.57 5.42 -37.90
C ILE A 38 17.09 5.27 -37.72
N ALA A 39 17.55 4.11 -37.25
CA ALA A 39 18.97 3.83 -37.06
C ALA A 39 19.79 3.70 -38.36
N ALA A 40 19.14 3.52 -39.51
CA ALA A 40 19.79 3.49 -40.82
C ALA A 40 19.94 4.88 -41.45
N LEU A 41 19.54 5.95 -40.76
CA LEU A 41 19.78 7.32 -41.19
C LEU A 41 21.28 7.65 -41.13
N PRO A 42 21.84 8.44 -42.07
CA PRO A 42 23.28 8.65 -42.24
C PRO A 42 24.03 9.05 -40.97
N ASP A 43 23.36 9.77 -40.07
CA ASP A 43 23.96 10.33 -38.86
C ASP A 43 23.71 9.50 -37.60
N THR A 44 22.99 8.38 -37.68
CA THR A 44 22.59 7.61 -36.49
C THR A 44 23.58 6.48 -36.18
N PRO A 45 24.35 6.56 -35.07
CA PRO A 45 25.30 5.52 -34.72
C PRO A 45 24.58 4.25 -34.23
N ARG A 46 24.84 3.11 -34.89
CA ARG A 46 24.40 1.77 -34.46
C ARG A 46 25.60 0.98 -33.96
N HIS A 47 25.44 0.35 -32.80
CA HIS A 47 26.47 -0.49 -32.21
C HIS A 47 25.90 -1.88 -31.91
N VAL A 48 26.66 -2.91 -32.29
CA VAL A 48 26.29 -4.31 -32.08
C VAL A 48 27.36 -4.89 -31.17
N VAL A 49 27.01 -5.09 -29.91
CA VAL A 49 27.82 -5.68 -28.83
C VAL A 49 28.85 -4.76 -28.15
N GLU A 50 29.11 -5.13 -26.90
CA GLU A 50 29.66 -4.40 -25.74
C GLU A 50 28.70 -3.36 -25.15
N HIS A 51 28.62 -3.34 -23.81
CA HIS A 51 27.65 -2.58 -23.01
C HIS A 51 28.26 -1.27 -22.49
N PRO A 52 28.46 -0.21 -23.31
CA PRO A 52 28.75 1.09 -22.76
C PRO A 52 27.42 1.65 -22.22
N ARG A 53 27.30 1.76 -20.90
CA ARG A 53 26.14 2.37 -20.21
C ARG A 53 26.07 3.87 -20.52
N ARG A 54 25.68 4.23 -21.74
CA ARG A 54 25.65 5.62 -22.20
C ARG A 54 24.23 6.20 -22.07
N PRO A 55 24.11 7.41 -21.50
CA PRO A 55 22.86 8.18 -21.47
C PRO A 55 22.16 8.32 -22.82
N GLY A 56 20.84 8.18 -22.82
CA GLY A 56 19.95 8.38 -23.97
C GLY A 56 19.86 7.20 -24.92
N SER A 57 20.61 6.12 -24.69
CA SER A 57 20.62 4.95 -25.58
C SER A 57 19.33 4.14 -25.46
N VAL A 58 18.78 3.72 -26.59
CA VAL A 58 17.65 2.78 -26.71
C VAL A 58 18.21 1.37 -26.90
N PHE A 59 17.72 0.42 -26.12
CA PHE A 59 18.15 -0.98 -26.13
C PHE A 59 17.00 -1.87 -26.59
N VAL A 60 17.31 -2.80 -27.47
CA VAL A 60 16.38 -3.84 -27.89
C VAL A 60 17.04 -5.21 -27.70
N LEU A 61 16.45 -6.03 -26.84
CA LEU A 61 16.84 -7.42 -26.69
C LEU A 61 16.12 -8.27 -27.74
N ARG A 62 16.92 -8.95 -28.55
CA ARG A 62 16.45 -9.85 -29.60
C ARG A 62 16.05 -11.20 -29.01
N GLU A 63 15.21 -11.93 -29.73
CA GLU A 63 14.80 -13.29 -29.34
C GLU A 63 15.98 -14.28 -29.28
N ASP A 64 17.05 -14.05 -30.05
CA ASP A 64 18.29 -14.85 -30.00
C ASP A 64 19.20 -14.51 -28.80
N GLY A 65 18.77 -13.59 -27.94
CA GLY A 65 19.49 -13.19 -26.73
C GLY A 65 20.52 -12.08 -26.96
N ASP A 66 20.72 -11.64 -28.20
CA ASP A 66 21.62 -10.52 -28.51
C ASP A 66 20.99 -9.16 -28.20
N LEU A 67 21.82 -8.23 -27.73
CA LEU A 67 21.40 -6.88 -27.35
C LEU A 67 21.85 -5.86 -28.41
N GLU A 68 20.89 -5.24 -29.08
CA GLU A 68 21.13 -4.09 -29.96
C GLU A 68 20.94 -2.80 -29.16
N TRP A 69 21.78 -1.79 -29.41
CA TRP A 69 21.55 -0.45 -28.86
C TRP A 69 21.79 0.67 -29.86
N TYR A 70 21.00 1.72 -29.71
CA TYR A 70 20.89 2.85 -30.65
C TYR A 70 21.00 4.16 -29.89
N ARG A 71 21.79 5.11 -30.43
CA ARG A 71 21.90 6.45 -29.87
C ARG A 71 21.02 7.42 -30.68
N PRO A 72 20.07 8.14 -30.06
CA PRO A 72 19.44 9.29 -30.69
C PRO A 72 20.53 10.34 -30.96
N VAL A 73 20.80 10.61 -32.22
CA VAL A 73 21.43 11.87 -32.64
C VAL A 73 20.39 12.96 -32.46
N GLU A 74 20.78 14.09 -31.88
CA GLU A 74 19.88 15.22 -31.63
C GLU A 74 19.15 15.59 -32.94
N THR A 75 17.90 15.18 -33.02
CA THR A 75 16.99 15.64 -34.07
C THR A 75 16.25 16.84 -33.50
N ALA A 76 16.34 17.96 -34.21
CA ALA A 76 15.70 19.21 -33.83
C ALA A 76 14.22 18.95 -33.45
N ARG A 77 13.83 19.48 -32.29
CA ARG A 77 12.49 19.33 -31.68
C ARG A 77 11.39 19.46 -32.73
N THR A 78 10.57 18.42 -32.86
CA THR A 78 9.29 18.53 -33.57
C THR A 78 8.34 19.41 -32.73
N PRO A 79 7.68 20.43 -33.29
CA PRO A 79 6.79 21.30 -32.52
C PRO A 79 5.55 20.54 -32.02
N ALA A 80 5.05 20.92 -30.85
CA ALA A 80 3.78 20.45 -30.32
C ALA A 80 2.62 20.73 -31.30
N ARG A 81 1.68 19.79 -31.42
CA ARG A 81 0.44 20.01 -32.19
C ARG A 81 -0.43 21.06 -31.48
N PRO A 82 -1.03 22.01 -32.21
CA PRO A 82 -1.96 22.97 -31.62
C PRO A 82 -3.35 22.35 -31.45
N GLY A 83 -3.97 22.59 -30.30
CA GLY A 83 -5.42 22.40 -30.10
C GLY A 83 -5.85 21.68 -28.83
N ASP A 84 -5.52 22.24 -27.66
CA ASP A 84 -6.44 22.27 -26.51
C ASP A 84 -6.06 23.51 -25.67
N PRO A 85 -7.03 24.37 -25.28
CA PRO A 85 -6.71 25.63 -24.62
C PRO A 85 -6.19 25.37 -23.21
N ALA A 86 -5.09 26.05 -22.86
CA ALA A 86 -4.59 26.08 -21.50
C ALA A 86 -5.67 26.60 -20.52
N PRO A 87 -5.77 26.04 -19.31
CA PRO A 87 -6.68 26.57 -18.30
C PRO A 87 -6.32 28.03 -17.97
N PRO A 88 -7.31 28.90 -17.71
CA PRO A 88 -7.06 30.31 -17.48
C PRO A 88 -6.21 30.52 -16.22
N VAL A 89 -5.17 31.33 -16.37
CA VAL A 89 -4.36 31.84 -15.25
C VAL A 89 -5.23 32.81 -14.44
N PRO A 90 -5.37 32.66 -13.11
CA PRO A 90 -6.09 33.64 -12.32
C PRO A 90 -5.29 34.95 -12.29
N GLY A 91 -5.96 36.05 -12.66
CA GLY A 91 -5.37 37.40 -12.64
C GLY A 91 -5.09 37.92 -11.23
N PRO A 92 -4.23 38.96 -11.09
CA PRO A 92 -3.92 39.57 -9.81
C PRO A 92 -5.08 40.49 -9.36
N GLU A 93 -5.17 40.71 -8.04
CA GLU A 93 -6.16 41.54 -7.31
C GLU A 93 -7.46 40.78 -6.95
N GLN A 94 -7.90 40.62 -5.70
CA GLN A 94 -7.69 41.40 -4.47
C GLN A 94 -7.58 40.44 -3.26
N ARG A 95 -6.43 40.41 -2.59
CA ARG A 95 -6.30 39.77 -1.26
C ARG A 95 -6.61 40.82 -0.20
N GLY A 96 -7.79 40.74 0.41
CA GLY A 96 -8.12 41.52 1.61
C GLY A 96 -7.27 41.07 2.81
N PRO A 97 -6.95 41.96 3.77
CA PRO A 97 -5.99 41.69 4.85
C PRO A 97 -6.44 40.67 5.90
N GLY A 98 -7.59 40.01 5.74
CA GLY A 98 -8.11 39.00 6.67
C GLY A 98 -7.68 37.55 6.41
N ALA A 99 -7.09 37.24 5.24
CA ALA A 99 -6.84 35.85 4.84
C ALA A 99 -5.62 35.19 5.52
N ARG A 100 -4.67 35.97 6.05
CA ARG A 100 -3.49 35.41 6.74
C ARG A 100 -3.78 34.93 8.17
N ALA A 101 -4.76 35.52 8.85
CA ALA A 101 -5.09 35.15 10.22
C ALA A 101 -5.90 33.84 10.31
N VAL A 102 -6.59 33.43 9.24
CA VAL A 102 -7.33 32.17 9.18
C VAL A 102 -6.47 30.98 8.72
N ASP A 103 -5.37 31.21 8.00
CA ASP A 103 -4.46 30.15 7.54
C ASP A 103 -3.49 29.64 8.63
N GLU A 104 -3.20 30.44 9.66
CA GLU A 104 -2.38 30.01 10.81
C GLU A 104 -3.20 29.38 11.95
N ALA A 105 -4.50 29.71 12.06
CA ALA A 105 -5.37 29.20 13.13
C ALA A 105 -5.90 27.77 12.88
N VAL A 106 -5.85 27.26 11.65
CA VAL A 106 -6.30 25.88 11.32
C VAL A 106 -5.14 24.87 11.36
N ARG A 107 -3.88 25.32 11.47
CA ARG A 107 -2.71 24.43 11.55
C ARG A 107 -2.42 23.86 12.94
N SER A 108 -3.30 24.09 13.91
CA SER A 108 -3.13 23.63 15.28
C SER A 108 -4.47 23.18 15.87
N THR A 109 -4.65 21.85 15.97
CA THR A 109 -5.39 21.08 17.02
C THR A 109 -6.25 19.88 16.58
N ALA A 110 -6.25 19.47 15.32
CA ALA A 110 -6.78 18.14 14.95
C ALA A 110 -5.70 17.30 14.26
N GLN A 111 -5.11 16.35 14.99
CA GLN A 111 -4.47 15.21 14.34
C GLN A 111 -5.50 14.56 13.41
N ASP A 112 -5.13 14.30 12.15
CA ASP A 112 -5.92 13.40 11.30
C ASP A 112 -6.19 12.11 12.10
N PRO A 113 -7.46 11.68 12.23
CA PRO A 113 -7.82 10.59 13.14
C PRO A 113 -7.29 9.22 12.69
N GLY A 114 -6.87 9.10 11.42
CA GLY A 114 -6.44 7.85 10.81
C GLY A 114 -5.02 7.87 10.24
N THR A 115 -4.56 6.69 9.83
CA THR A 115 -3.22 6.46 9.29
C THR A 115 -3.05 7.20 7.96
N SER A 116 -2.19 8.22 7.90
CA SER A 116 -1.86 8.88 6.62
C SER A 116 -0.91 8.01 5.78
N TRP A 117 0.11 7.43 6.40
CA TRP A 117 1.15 6.65 5.73
C TRP A 117 1.38 5.31 6.44
N ILE A 118 1.30 4.22 5.69
CA ILE A 118 1.50 2.87 6.22
C ILE A 118 2.98 2.66 6.49
N ALA A 119 3.30 2.14 7.68
CA ALA A 119 4.66 1.75 8.05
C ALA A 119 5.16 0.60 7.17
N ALA A 120 6.41 0.69 6.73
CA ALA A 120 7.07 -0.27 5.83
C ALA A 120 6.48 -0.40 4.40
N ALA A 121 5.49 0.42 4.03
CA ALA A 121 5.07 0.54 2.63
C ALA A 121 6.13 1.28 1.82
N ILE A 122 6.41 0.78 0.61
CA ILE A 122 7.33 1.40 -0.35
C ILE A 122 6.73 2.73 -0.81
N ARG A 123 7.51 3.80 -0.79
CA ARG A 123 7.06 5.11 -1.26
C ARG A 123 7.24 5.21 -2.77
N PHE A 124 6.18 5.61 -3.46
CA PHE A 124 6.19 5.91 -4.88
C PHE A 124 5.78 7.37 -5.11
N GLY A 125 6.38 8.02 -6.11
CA GLY A 125 6.11 9.43 -6.41
C GLY A 125 6.56 10.38 -5.31
N ASP A 126 6.02 11.59 -5.34
CA ASP A 126 6.34 12.70 -4.43
C ASP A 126 5.33 12.85 -3.28
N GLY A 127 4.31 11.99 -3.21
CA GLY A 127 3.24 12.07 -2.22
C GLY A 127 2.03 12.90 -2.66
N ALA A 128 2.09 13.60 -3.80
CA ALA A 128 1.08 14.55 -4.26
C ALA A 128 0.17 13.95 -5.33
N ILE A 129 -0.72 13.04 -4.92
CA ILE A 129 -1.62 12.29 -5.83
C ILE A 129 -3.06 12.80 -5.91
N GLY A 130 -3.39 13.90 -5.24
CA GLY A 130 -4.74 14.45 -5.22
C GLY A 130 -4.86 15.68 -4.35
N GLY A 131 -5.95 15.80 -3.59
CA GLY A 131 -6.18 16.95 -2.72
C GLY A 131 -7.31 16.72 -1.71
N PRO A 132 -7.86 17.80 -1.15
CA PRO A 132 -8.90 17.70 -0.12
C PRO A 132 -10.15 16.95 -0.59
N MET A 133 -10.80 16.25 0.34
CA MET A 133 -12.11 15.61 0.12
C MET A 133 -13.21 16.66 -0.03
N ASP A 134 -14.20 16.38 -0.88
CA ASP A 134 -15.29 17.32 -1.18
C ASP A 134 -16.43 17.21 -0.17
N THR A 135 -16.58 16.02 0.42
CA THR A 135 -17.70 15.67 1.31
C THR A 135 -17.20 14.98 2.58
N PRO A 136 -16.37 15.63 3.40
CA PRO A 136 -15.76 15.02 4.58
C PRO A 136 -16.76 14.57 5.67
N ARG A 137 -18.03 14.99 5.58
CA ARG A 137 -19.13 14.54 6.46
C ARG A 137 -19.80 13.25 6.00
N ASN A 138 -19.54 12.81 4.76
CA ASN A 138 -20.09 11.56 4.25
C ASN A 138 -19.25 10.37 4.77
N PRO A 139 -19.82 9.15 4.85
CA PRO A 139 -19.11 8.01 5.42
C PRO A 139 -17.77 7.70 4.72
N PRO A 140 -16.77 7.17 5.44
CA PRO A 140 -15.48 6.78 4.88
C PRO A 140 -15.61 5.50 4.03
N ARG A 141 -14.76 5.37 2.99
CA ARG A 141 -14.81 4.23 2.07
C ARG A 141 -13.45 3.84 1.50
N VAL A 142 -13.43 2.66 0.88
CA VAL A 142 -12.33 2.18 0.06
C VAL A 142 -12.84 1.64 -1.28
N VAL A 143 -12.07 1.87 -2.35
CA VAL A 143 -12.28 1.28 -3.67
C VAL A 143 -11.15 0.33 -4.01
N HIS A 144 -11.51 -0.89 -4.37
CA HIS A 144 -10.61 -1.96 -4.79
C HIS A 144 -10.56 -2.01 -6.32
N HIS A 145 -9.34 -2.05 -6.84
CA HIS A 145 -9.02 -2.13 -8.26
C HIS A 145 -8.11 -3.32 -8.57
N THR A 146 -8.09 -3.73 -9.84
CA THR A 146 -7.01 -4.58 -10.39
C THR A 146 -6.29 -3.87 -11.53
N THR A 147 -4.98 -4.08 -11.61
CA THR A 147 -4.11 -3.35 -12.56
C THR A 147 -4.10 -3.93 -13.98
N GLU A 148 -4.83 -5.02 -14.22
CA GLU A 148 -4.81 -5.81 -15.45
C GLU A 148 -3.39 -6.22 -15.88
N SER A 149 -2.58 -6.61 -14.90
CA SER A 149 -1.18 -7.01 -15.08
C SER A 149 -0.87 -8.32 -14.35
N PRO A 150 0.26 -8.97 -14.67
CA PRO A 150 0.78 -10.04 -13.83
C PRO A 150 1.11 -9.56 -12.41
N ALA A 151 1.15 -10.50 -11.46
CA ALA A 151 1.60 -10.29 -10.10
C ALA A 151 2.96 -10.98 -9.83
N GLY A 152 3.71 -10.47 -8.85
CA GLY A 152 5.02 -11.00 -8.46
C GLY A 152 6.22 -10.23 -9.02
N GLY A 153 7.42 -10.76 -8.80
CA GLY A 153 8.67 -10.19 -9.32
C GLY A 153 8.82 -8.69 -9.06
N LYS A 154 9.13 -7.92 -10.13
CA LYS A 154 9.26 -6.45 -10.13
C LYS A 154 8.02 -5.72 -10.70
N TYR A 155 6.88 -6.40 -10.80
CA TYR A 155 5.67 -5.79 -11.38
C TYR A 155 5.12 -4.66 -10.50
N LEU A 156 5.31 -4.71 -9.19
CA LEU A 156 4.87 -3.65 -8.27
C LEU A 156 5.49 -2.29 -8.66
N GLU A 157 6.81 -2.24 -8.86
CA GLU A 157 7.52 -1.02 -9.26
C GLU A 157 7.23 -0.60 -10.70
N ALA A 158 7.09 -1.56 -11.61
CA ALA A 158 6.82 -1.29 -13.02
C ALA A 158 5.42 -0.67 -13.19
N VAL A 159 4.41 -1.24 -12.55
CA VAL A 159 3.04 -0.73 -12.57
C VAL A 159 2.94 0.59 -11.81
N ALA A 160 3.63 0.73 -10.67
CA ALA A 160 3.67 2.01 -9.96
C ALA A 160 4.27 3.13 -10.81
N SER A 161 5.38 2.86 -11.50
CA SER A 161 5.99 3.81 -12.45
C SER A 161 5.03 4.18 -13.59
N TYR A 162 4.27 3.22 -14.10
CA TYR A 162 3.25 3.47 -15.12
C TYR A 162 2.14 4.38 -14.61
N LEU A 163 1.58 4.09 -13.43
CA LEU A 163 0.49 4.85 -12.81
C LEU A 163 0.88 6.32 -12.55
N ILE A 164 2.13 6.56 -12.12
CA ILE A 164 2.69 7.92 -12.00
C ILE A 164 2.76 8.61 -13.37
N ARG A 165 3.29 7.92 -14.38
CA ARG A 165 3.47 8.48 -15.73
C ARG A 165 2.14 8.91 -16.35
N VAL A 166 1.06 8.17 -16.10
CA VAL A 166 -0.27 8.47 -16.65
C VAL A 166 -1.13 9.30 -15.69
N ALA A 167 -0.58 9.73 -14.55
CA ALA A 167 -1.28 10.49 -13.51
C ALA A 167 -2.59 9.81 -13.04
N ALA A 168 -2.55 8.50 -12.85
CA ALA A 168 -3.68 7.68 -12.38
C ALA A 168 -3.35 7.03 -11.02
N GLU A 169 -2.52 7.68 -10.20
CA GLU A 169 -2.04 7.07 -8.96
C GLU A 169 -3.19 6.79 -7.97
N PRO A 170 -3.33 5.55 -7.46
CA PRO A 170 -4.18 5.24 -6.31
C PRO A 170 -3.46 5.67 -5.03
N HIS A 171 -4.11 5.47 -3.88
CA HIS A 171 -3.40 5.59 -2.61
C HIS A 171 -2.37 4.47 -2.44
N LEU A 172 -2.79 3.24 -2.73
CA LEU A 172 -2.03 2.02 -2.45
C LEU A 172 -1.92 1.17 -3.70
N ILE A 173 -0.78 0.47 -3.84
CA ILE A 173 -0.62 -0.66 -4.77
C ILE A 173 -0.17 -1.88 -3.98
N TYR A 174 -0.76 -3.04 -4.23
CA TYR A 174 -0.50 -4.28 -3.49
C TYR A 174 -0.15 -5.43 -4.44
N CYS A 175 0.87 -6.21 -4.10
CA CYS A 175 1.18 -7.45 -4.80
C CYS A 175 0.72 -8.65 -3.97
N PRO A 176 -0.31 -9.41 -4.38
CA PRO A 176 -0.82 -10.55 -3.60
C PRO A 176 0.17 -11.72 -3.53
N VAL A 177 1.09 -11.84 -4.50
CA VAL A 177 2.12 -12.89 -4.55
C VAL A 177 3.24 -12.61 -3.55
N THR A 178 3.83 -11.41 -3.60
CA THR A 178 4.99 -11.05 -2.74
C THR A 178 4.61 -10.36 -1.44
N ASP A 179 3.32 -10.07 -1.26
CA ASP A 179 2.76 -9.34 -0.10
C ASP A 179 3.36 -7.94 0.12
N ARG A 180 3.94 -7.35 -0.93
CA ARG A 180 4.54 -6.01 -0.88
C ARG A 180 3.45 -4.95 -1.04
N VAL A 181 3.59 -3.88 -0.26
CA VAL A 181 2.70 -2.71 -0.28
C VAL A 181 3.48 -1.51 -0.79
N GLY A 182 2.97 -0.85 -1.81
CA GLY A 182 3.39 0.47 -2.26
C GLY A 182 2.35 1.52 -1.88
N GLN A 183 2.79 2.75 -1.66
CA GLN A 183 1.92 3.88 -1.34
C GLN A 183 2.39 5.13 -2.08
N PHE A 184 1.46 5.82 -2.76
CA PHE A 184 1.77 7.01 -3.56
C PHE A 184 1.44 8.33 -2.85
N GLY A 185 0.56 8.30 -1.84
CA GLY A 185 0.12 9.50 -1.13
C GLY A 185 -0.65 9.21 0.17
N PRO A 186 -0.96 10.25 0.96
CA PRO A 186 -1.59 10.12 2.26
C PRO A 186 -3.06 9.67 2.14
N LEU A 187 -3.50 8.73 2.99
CA LEU A 187 -4.88 8.19 2.93
C LEU A 187 -5.98 9.20 3.28
N GLY A 188 -5.64 10.31 3.94
CA GLY A 188 -6.58 11.39 4.29
C GLY A 188 -6.91 12.35 3.15
N HIS A 189 -6.30 12.17 1.97
CA HIS A 189 -6.55 12.98 0.78
C HIS A 189 -7.27 12.14 -0.28
N SER A 190 -7.58 12.76 -1.43
CA SER A 190 -8.05 12.04 -2.61
C SER A 190 -6.87 11.44 -3.40
N ALA A 191 -7.15 10.44 -4.25
CA ALA A 191 -6.23 9.89 -5.26
C ALA A 191 -6.84 10.00 -6.68
N ARG A 192 -6.20 9.46 -7.73
CA ARG A 192 -6.54 9.70 -9.15
C ARG A 192 -7.09 8.49 -9.92
N ALA A 193 -7.34 7.35 -9.27
CA ALA A 193 -7.76 6.12 -9.95
C ALA A 193 -9.28 6.04 -10.27
N LEU A 194 -10.02 7.14 -10.18
CA LEU A 194 -11.46 7.18 -10.53
C LEU A 194 -11.78 8.34 -11.46
N ARG A 195 -12.73 8.10 -12.38
CA ARG A 195 -13.33 9.14 -13.23
C ARG A 195 -14.46 9.85 -12.51
N ASN A 196 -14.65 11.12 -12.85
CA ASN A 196 -15.80 11.89 -12.40
C ASN A 196 -17.10 11.34 -12.98
N ASP A 197 -18.17 11.48 -12.19
CA ASP A 197 -19.53 11.19 -12.62
C ASP A 197 -20.22 12.52 -12.95
N GLY A 198 -20.07 12.95 -14.20
CA GLY A 198 -20.40 14.30 -14.64
C GLY A 198 -19.63 15.35 -13.83
N PRO A 199 -20.31 16.29 -13.15
CA PRO A 199 -19.63 17.29 -12.31
C PRO A 199 -19.15 16.73 -10.96
N ARG A 200 -19.53 15.51 -10.58
CA ARG A 200 -19.20 14.93 -9.27
C ARG A 200 -17.84 14.24 -9.32
N ARG A 201 -16.91 14.68 -8.48
CA ARG A 201 -15.59 14.05 -8.31
C ARG A 201 -15.70 12.84 -7.40
N THR A 202 -15.82 11.66 -8.00
CA THR A 202 -16.05 10.38 -7.29
C THR A 202 -14.91 10.04 -6.33
N ASN A 203 -13.67 10.32 -6.71
CA ASN A 203 -12.46 10.16 -5.87
C ASN A 203 -12.40 11.06 -4.63
N ARG A 204 -13.33 12.01 -4.47
CA ARG A 204 -13.39 12.98 -3.38
C ARG A 204 -14.66 12.85 -2.53
N GLU A 205 -15.33 11.71 -2.62
CA GLU A 205 -16.54 11.42 -1.84
C GLU A 205 -16.20 10.78 -0.48
N GLY A 206 -16.79 11.28 0.62
CA GLY A 206 -16.60 10.74 1.97
C GLY A 206 -15.54 11.45 2.81
N LEU A 207 -15.47 11.05 4.09
CA LEU A 207 -14.38 11.40 5.00
C LEU A 207 -13.01 11.02 4.41
N VAL A 208 -12.93 9.82 3.82
CA VAL A 208 -11.83 9.35 2.98
C VAL A 208 -12.40 8.50 1.84
N CYS A 209 -11.71 8.49 0.70
CA CYS A 209 -11.95 7.59 -0.43
C CYS A 209 -10.64 6.89 -0.81
N VAL A 210 -10.23 5.93 0.04
CA VAL A 210 -9.01 5.15 -0.18
C VAL A 210 -9.15 4.36 -1.48
N GLN A 211 -8.10 4.29 -2.29
CA GLN A 211 -8.10 3.61 -3.60
C GLN A 211 -6.91 2.65 -3.60
N ILE A 212 -7.14 1.39 -3.93
CA ILE A 212 -6.16 0.31 -3.87
C ILE A 212 -6.09 -0.37 -5.22
N GLU A 213 -4.93 -0.31 -5.86
CA GLU A 213 -4.60 -1.16 -7.00
C GLU A 213 -4.01 -2.48 -6.52
N VAL A 214 -4.59 -3.61 -6.94
CA VAL A 214 -4.02 -4.93 -6.68
C VAL A 214 -3.44 -5.48 -7.98
N LEU A 215 -2.18 -5.91 -7.96
CA LEU A 215 -1.59 -6.60 -9.10
C LEU A 215 -2.37 -7.89 -9.38
N GLY A 216 -2.96 -7.98 -10.56
CA GLY A 216 -3.80 -9.09 -10.98
C GLY A 216 -4.71 -8.68 -12.12
N ARG A 217 -5.64 -9.57 -12.46
CA ARG A 217 -6.64 -9.36 -13.51
C ARG A 217 -8.03 -9.59 -12.93
N ALA A 218 -9.00 -8.76 -13.29
CA ALA A 218 -10.38 -8.95 -12.81
C ALA A 218 -10.96 -10.31 -13.22
N ALA A 219 -10.56 -10.85 -14.38
CA ALA A 219 -10.96 -12.18 -14.83
C ALA A 219 -10.36 -13.34 -14.00
N GLU A 220 -9.32 -13.07 -13.20
CA GLU A 220 -8.63 -14.03 -12.34
C GLU A 220 -8.59 -13.47 -10.91
N PRO A 221 -9.67 -13.62 -10.12
CA PRO A 221 -9.78 -12.99 -8.80
C PRO A 221 -8.55 -13.26 -7.93
N TRP A 222 -7.84 -12.19 -7.54
CA TRP A 222 -6.56 -12.31 -6.83
C TRP A 222 -6.67 -12.99 -5.45
N THR A 223 -7.90 -13.15 -4.95
CA THR A 223 -8.21 -13.88 -3.71
C THR A 223 -8.21 -15.41 -3.86
N ASP A 224 -8.10 -15.92 -5.08
CA ASP A 224 -7.99 -17.35 -5.37
C ASP A 224 -6.60 -17.86 -4.98
N GLY A 225 -6.55 -18.92 -4.16
CA GLY A 225 -5.29 -19.42 -3.59
C GLY A 225 -4.58 -18.45 -2.63
N TRP A 226 -5.20 -17.30 -2.32
CA TRP A 226 -4.68 -16.31 -1.39
C TRP A 226 -5.34 -16.48 -0.01
N ASP A 227 -4.53 -16.48 1.06
CA ASP A 227 -4.99 -16.50 2.46
C ASP A 227 -4.51 -15.22 3.18
N PRO A 228 -5.42 -14.35 3.69
CA PRO A 228 -5.05 -13.14 4.42
C PRO A 228 -4.22 -13.39 5.69
N ARG A 229 -4.19 -14.62 6.22
CA ARG A 229 -3.38 -15.00 7.39
C ARG A 229 -1.89 -14.93 7.14
N ASP A 230 -1.47 -15.20 5.91
CA ASP A 230 -0.05 -15.24 5.52
C ASP A 230 0.43 -13.93 4.90
N LYS A 231 -0.35 -12.85 5.06
CA LYS A 231 -0.21 -11.61 4.30
C LYS A 231 -0.10 -10.38 5.22
N PRO A 232 1.00 -10.25 6.00
CA PRO A 232 1.21 -9.11 6.89
C PRO A 232 1.17 -7.74 6.19
N GLY A 233 1.53 -7.66 4.91
CA GLY A 233 1.36 -6.47 4.07
C GLY A 233 -0.10 -6.09 3.92
N TRP A 234 -0.95 -7.03 3.51
CA TRP A 234 -2.41 -6.81 3.45
C TRP A 234 -3.01 -6.47 4.82
N GLN A 235 -2.57 -7.14 5.89
CA GLN A 235 -3.03 -6.85 7.25
C GLN A 235 -2.73 -5.39 7.65
N ARG A 236 -1.58 -4.82 7.23
CA ARG A 236 -1.28 -3.40 7.45
C ARG A 236 -2.17 -2.47 6.64
N ILE A 237 -2.51 -2.84 5.39
CA ILE A 237 -3.48 -2.11 4.57
C ILE A 237 -4.84 -2.05 5.29
N LEU A 238 -5.35 -3.20 5.73
CA LEU A 238 -6.65 -3.29 6.38
C LEU A 238 -6.68 -2.55 7.73
N ALA A 239 -5.60 -2.63 8.52
CA ALA A 239 -5.47 -1.85 9.75
C ALA A 239 -5.49 -0.33 9.49
N ALA A 240 -4.80 0.13 8.44
CA ALA A 240 -4.77 1.54 8.06
C ALA A 240 -6.16 2.03 7.61
N ILE A 241 -6.87 1.24 6.79
CA ILE A 241 -8.25 1.52 6.36
C ILE A 241 -9.19 1.65 7.57
N ARG A 242 -9.12 0.70 8.51
CA ARG A 242 -9.94 0.71 9.73
C ARG A 242 -9.64 1.89 10.65
N SER A 243 -8.41 2.39 10.67
CA SER A 243 -8.07 3.59 11.45
C SER A 243 -8.81 4.86 10.99
N TRP A 244 -9.35 4.86 9.76
CA TRP A 244 -10.23 5.92 9.25
C TRP A 244 -11.72 5.66 9.51
N GLY A 245 -12.06 4.61 10.25
CA GLY A 245 -13.45 4.23 10.53
C GLY A 245 -14.20 3.65 9.35
N VAL A 246 -13.50 3.18 8.30
CA VAL A 246 -14.14 2.47 7.17
C VAL A 246 -14.78 1.18 7.70
N PRO A 247 -16.11 0.99 7.55
CA PRO A 247 -16.78 -0.21 8.03
C PRO A 247 -16.45 -1.45 7.20
N ASP A 248 -16.30 -2.61 7.86
CA ASP A 248 -16.08 -3.91 7.21
C ASP A 248 -17.38 -4.47 6.60
N ARG A 249 -17.90 -3.80 5.57
CA ARG A 249 -19.06 -4.25 4.79
C ARG A 249 -18.92 -3.82 3.34
N TRP A 250 -19.72 -4.43 2.46
CA TRP A 250 -19.82 -4.09 1.04
C TRP A 250 -21.21 -3.55 0.74
N PRO A 251 -21.45 -2.24 0.88
CA PRO A 251 -22.80 -1.67 0.82
C PRO A 251 -23.50 -1.84 -0.53
N ALA A 252 -22.72 -1.92 -1.61
CA ALA A 252 -23.23 -2.16 -2.96
C ALA A 252 -23.35 -3.64 -3.33
N GLY A 253 -23.07 -4.55 -2.39
CA GLY A 253 -22.91 -5.98 -2.65
C GLY A 253 -21.47 -6.39 -2.98
N PRO A 254 -21.19 -7.69 -3.07
CA PRO A 254 -19.88 -8.17 -3.49
C PRO A 254 -19.60 -7.84 -4.96
N PRO A 255 -18.35 -7.55 -5.35
CA PRO A 255 -17.94 -7.51 -6.75
C PRO A 255 -18.32 -8.81 -7.49
N VAL A 256 -18.72 -8.65 -8.75
CA VAL A 256 -19.25 -9.73 -9.60
C VAL A 256 -18.17 -10.28 -10.55
N PRO A 257 -18.36 -11.47 -11.15
CA PRO A 257 -17.45 -11.99 -12.16
C PRO A 257 -17.30 -11.02 -13.35
N TYR A 258 -16.10 -10.96 -13.92
CA TYR A 258 -15.76 -10.03 -15.00
C TYR A 258 -16.59 -10.24 -16.28
N ASP A 259 -17.00 -11.48 -16.55
CA ASP A 259 -17.85 -11.88 -17.66
C ASP A 259 -19.35 -12.00 -17.28
N GLY A 260 -19.71 -11.57 -16.07
CA GLY A 260 -21.07 -11.62 -15.54
C GLY A 260 -21.88 -10.34 -15.77
N ASP A 261 -23.11 -10.31 -15.23
CA ASP A 261 -23.95 -9.12 -15.23
C ASP A 261 -23.25 -7.97 -14.46
N PRO A 262 -23.27 -6.73 -14.97
CA PRO A 262 -22.59 -5.61 -14.32
C PRO A 262 -23.09 -5.36 -12.90
N ALA A 263 -22.15 -5.08 -11.99
CA ALA A 263 -22.48 -4.68 -10.63
C ALA A 263 -23.29 -3.36 -10.60
N PRO A 264 -24.16 -3.16 -9.59
CA PRO A 264 -24.96 -1.95 -9.49
C PRO A 264 -24.09 -0.73 -9.13
N ARG A 265 -24.16 0.32 -9.95
CA ARG A 265 -23.47 1.60 -9.75
C ARG A 265 -24.38 2.67 -9.12
N SER A 266 -24.94 2.37 -7.94
CA SER A 266 -25.94 3.23 -7.29
C SER A 266 -25.32 4.49 -6.67
N ARG A 267 -25.72 5.68 -7.18
CA ARG A 267 -25.29 6.96 -6.62
C ARG A 267 -25.75 7.19 -5.18
N SER A 268 -26.94 6.73 -4.82
CA SER A 268 -27.45 6.89 -3.44
C SER A 268 -26.58 6.10 -2.47
N VAL A 269 -26.35 4.82 -2.75
CA VAL A 269 -25.47 3.94 -1.95
C VAL A 269 -24.06 4.54 -1.86
N TRP A 270 -23.48 4.96 -2.99
CA TRP A 270 -22.16 5.59 -3.01
C TRP A 270 -22.05 6.81 -2.08
N GLN A 271 -23.10 7.62 -1.95
CA GLN A 271 -23.06 8.84 -1.14
C GLN A 271 -23.41 8.61 0.33
N SER A 272 -24.35 7.71 0.62
CA SER A 272 -24.90 7.54 1.97
C SER A 272 -24.27 6.42 2.79
N GLU A 273 -23.54 5.50 2.16
CA GLU A 273 -22.99 4.31 2.83
C GLU A 273 -21.46 4.32 2.85
N GLY A 274 -20.89 3.89 3.98
CA GLY A 274 -19.44 3.70 4.13
C GLY A 274 -19.09 2.23 4.08
N GLY A 275 -17.93 1.91 3.51
CA GLY A 275 -17.43 0.54 3.45
C GLY A 275 -16.55 0.29 2.24
N HIS A 276 -16.53 -0.95 1.79
CA HIS A 276 -15.72 -1.42 0.69
C HIS A 276 -16.55 -1.45 -0.60
N PHE A 277 -15.94 -0.99 -1.69
CA PHE A 277 -16.51 -0.98 -3.03
C PHE A 277 -15.47 -1.51 -4.01
N GLY A 278 -15.90 -2.19 -5.06
CA GLY A 278 -15.09 -2.39 -6.27
C GLY A 278 -15.23 -1.19 -7.20
N HIS A 279 -14.30 -1.00 -8.15
CA HIS A 279 -14.46 0.00 -9.21
C HIS A 279 -15.78 -0.21 -9.97
N CYS A 280 -16.18 -1.48 -10.15
CA CYS A 280 -17.49 -1.90 -10.68
C CYS A 280 -18.72 -1.27 -10.01
N HIS A 281 -18.63 -0.77 -8.78
CA HIS A 281 -19.74 -0.14 -8.06
C HIS A 281 -19.77 1.39 -8.15
N VAL A 282 -18.73 2.01 -8.75
CA VAL A 282 -18.58 3.47 -8.72
C VAL A 282 -19.45 4.12 -9.79
N PRO A 283 -20.37 5.04 -9.43
CA PRO A 283 -21.18 5.79 -10.38
C PRO A 283 -20.33 6.52 -11.43
N GLY A 284 -20.82 6.58 -12.68
CA GLY A 284 -20.16 7.29 -13.79
C GLY A 284 -18.84 6.67 -14.27
N ASN A 285 -18.45 5.51 -13.76
CA ASN A 285 -17.26 4.77 -14.21
C ASN A 285 -17.67 3.57 -15.08
N ASP A 286 -16.75 3.13 -15.92
CA ASP A 286 -16.96 2.13 -16.99
C ASP A 286 -16.08 0.88 -16.82
N HIS A 287 -15.41 0.72 -15.67
CA HIS A 287 -14.59 -0.45 -15.37
C HIS A 287 -15.32 -1.43 -14.44
N ASP A 288 -15.02 -2.72 -14.58
CA ASP A 288 -15.67 -3.84 -13.88
C ASP A 288 -14.74 -4.57 -12.88
N ASP A 289 -13.51 -4.07 -12.67
CA ASP A 289 -12.59 -4.57 -11.66
C ASP A 289 -13.14 -4.35 -10.22
N PRO A 290 -12.74 -5.19 -9.25
CA PRO A 290 -11.64 -6.18 -9.25
C PRO A 290 -12.04 -7.61 -9.67
N GLY A 291 -13.22 -7.81 -10.28
CA GLY A 291 -13.80 -9.13 -10.50
C GLY A 291 -14.29 -9.80 -9.21
N ALA A 292 -14.68 -11.08 -9.28
CA ALA A 292 -15.34 -11.83 -8.21
C ALA A 292 -14.41 -12.21 -7.03
N ILE A 293 -13.82 -11.20 -6.38
CA ILE A 293 -12.97 -11.38 -5.21
C ILE A 293 -13.76 -11.89 -4.00
N ASP A 294 -13.13 -12.73 -3.19
CA ASP A 294 -13.69 -13.22 -1.93
C ASP A 294 -13.68 -12.08 -0.89
N THR A 295 -14.81 -11.39 -0.81
CA THR A 295 -15.03 -10.24 0.09
C THR A 295 -14.80 -10.57 1.57
N ALA A 296 -15.05 -11.81 1.99
CA ALA A 296 -14.81 -12.23 3.37
C ALA A 296 -13.31 -12.34 3.64
N LYS A 297 -12.52 -12.88 2.70
CA LYS A 297 -11.06 -12.89 2.81
C LYS A 297 -10.46 -11.49 2.80
N VAL A 298 -10.97 -10.58 1.97
CA VAL A 298 -10.49 -9.19 1.90
C VAL A 298 -10.68 -8.45 3.23
N LEU A 299 -11.82 -8.69 3.91
CA LEU A 299 -12.16 -8.11 5.21
C LEU A 299 -11.61 -8.91 6.40
N SER A 300 -11.19 -10.15 6.17
CA SER A 300 -10.48 -10.92 7.16
C SER A 300 -9.13 -10.24 7.35
N VAL A 301 -8.94 -9.66 8.54
CA VAL A 301 -7.61 -9.80 9.12
C VAL A 301 -7.43 -11.29 9.21
N GLY A 302 -6.28 -11.82 8.75
CA GLY A 302 -5.88 -13.09 9.30
C GLY A 302 -6.16 -13.02 10.79
N ALA A 303 -6.84 -14.01 11.36
CA ALA A 303 -6.51 -14.33 12.72
C ALA A 303 -5.02 -14.65 12.62
N GLY A 304 -4.16 -13.62 12.71
CA GLY A 304 -2.73 -13.80 12.81
C GLY A 304 -2.63 -14.87 13.87
N SER A 305 -1.90 -15.95 13.60
CA SER A 305 -1.55 -16.85 14.68
C SER A 305 -1.05 -15.93 15.78
N ARG A 306 -1.89 -15.72 16.80
CA ARG A 306 -1.66 -14.71 17.84
C ARG A 306 -0.19 -14.88 18.22
N PRO A 307 0.66 -13.85 18.10
CA PRO A 307 2.09 -13.96 18.37
C PRO A 307 2.34 -14.92 19.53
N ARG A 308 3.16 -15.93 19.30
CA ARG A 308 3.33 -17.00 20.28
C ARG A 308 4.38 -16.54 21.29
N VAL A 309 3.98 -16.34 22.53
CA VAL A 309 4.87 -16.05 23.65
C VAL A 309 5.17 -17.36 24.37
N SER A 310 6.42 -17.77 24.41
CA SER A 310 6.81 -18.95 25.21
C SER A 310 6.88 -18.60 26.69
N LEU A 311 6.07 -19.28 27.50
CA LEU A 311 6.08 -19.15 28.94
C LEU A 311 7.47 -19.44 29.52
N ALA A 312 8.11 -20.53 29.08
CA ALA A 312 9.44 -20.90 29.56
C ALA A 312 10.47 -19.79 29.30
N ARG A 313 10.41 -19.14 28.13
CA ARG A 313 11.33 -18.07 27.76
C ARG A 313 11.13 -16.80 28.58
N VAL A 314 9.89 -16.35 28.76
CA VAL A 314 9.64 -15.14 29.56
C VAL A 314 9.91 -15.37 31.05
N VAL A 315 9.72 -16.59 31.56
CA VAL A 315 10.14 -16.95 32.93
C VAL A 315 11.66 -16.98 33.06
N ALA A 316 12.37 -17.50 32.05
CA ALA A 316 13.83 -17.46 32.04
C ALA A 316 14.34 -16.02 32.06
N ALA A 317 13.77 -15.13 31.23
CA ALA A 317 14.10 -13.71 31.21
C ALA A 317 13.82 -13.02 32.54
N ALA A 318 12.62 -13.20 33.12
CA ALA A 318 12.23 -12.63 34.41
C ALA A 318 13.15 -13.04 35.58
N ARG A 319 13.87 -14.16 35.47
CA ARG A 319 14.85 -14.61 36.47
C ARG A 319 16.27 -14.16 36.19
N THR A 320 16.61 -13.91 34.93
CA THR A 320 18.00 -13.69 34.47
C THR A 320 18.31 -12.22 34.29
N ASP A 321 17.35 -11.45 33.76
CA ASP A 321 17.55 -10.05 33.38
C ASP A 321 17.66 -9.10 34.58
N PRO A 322 16.85 -9.21 35.67
CA PRO A 322 16.93 -8.27 36.79
C PRO A 322 18.30 -8.18 37.50
N PRO A 323 19.05 -9.28 37.73
CA PRO A 323 20.39 -9.20 38.31
C PRO A 323 21.51 -8.98 37.28
N ALA A 324 21.21 -8.93 35.98
CA ALA A 324 22.21 -8.77 34.93
C ALA A 324 22.62 -7.30 34.74
N PRO A 325 23.76 -7.02 34.08
CA PRO A 325 24.17 -5.66 33.73
C PRO A 325 23.13 -4.95 32.85
N ASP A 326 23.08 -3.62 32.96
CA ASP A 326 22.18 -2.78 32.17
C ASP A 326 22.28 -3.10 30.66
N GLY A 327 21.12 -3.26 30.03
CA GLY A 327 21.00 -3.60 28.61
C GLY A 327 21.08 -5.10 28.30
N HIS A 328 21.23 -5.98 29.29
CA HIS A 328 21.08 -7.42 29.09
C HIS A 328 19.64 -7.77 28.69
N ARG A 329 19.48 -8.69 27.72
CA ARG A 329 18.19 -9.05 27.13
C ARG A 329 18.10 -10.55 26.88
N THR A 330 17.34 -11.26 27.70
CA THR A 330 17.05 -12.67 27.50
C THR A 330 15.73 -12.83 26.74
N HIS A 331 15.75 -13.52 25.60
CA HIS A 331 14.57 -13.72 24.74
C HIS A 331 13.78 -12.44 24.38
N PRO A 332 14.44 -11.40 23.83
CA PRO A 332 13.86 -10.07 23.65
C PRO A 332 12.60 -10.04 22.77
N THR A 333 12.43 -11.00 21.87
CA THR A 333 11.21 -11.11 21.04
C THR A 333 9.98 -11.46 21.88
N ASP A 334 10.10 -12.43 22.78
CA ASP A 334 9.00 -12.85 23.66
C ASP A 334 8.75 -11.79 24.76
N VAL A 335 9.82 -11.21 25.31
CA VAL A 335 9.74 -10.17 26.35
C VAL A 335 9.08 -8.90 25.84
N ARG A 336 9.47 -8.40 24.65
CA ARG A 336 8.94 -7.15 24.12
C ARG A 336 7.42 -7.21 23.88
N LEU A 337 6.88 -8.37 23.50
CA LEU A 337 5.42 -8.57 23.38
C LEU A 337 4.71 -8.43 24.74
N VAL A 338 5.34 -8.90 25.82
CA VAL A 338 4.81 -8.76 27.19
C VAL A 338 4.91 -7.30 27.65
N GLU A 339 6.04 -6.64 27.39
CA GLU A 339 6.23 -5.22 27.74
C GLU A 339 5.28 -4.28 27.01
N GLU A 340 5.07 -4.50 25.70
CA GLU A 340 4.09 -3.77 24.91
C GLU A 340 2.67 -3.91 25.50
N ALA A 341 2.31 -5.13 25.93
CA ALA A 341 1.03 -5.38 26.59
C ALA A 341 0.92 -4.72 27.97
N LEU A 342 1.99 -4.74 28.78
CA LEU A 342 2.02 -4.05 30.07
C LEU A 342 1.95 -2.53 29.91
N ALA A 343 2.61 -1.97 28.90
CA ALA A 343 2.52 -0.57 28.56
C ALA A 343 1.12 -0.18 28.08
N ALA A 344 0.44 -1.06 27.33
CA ALA A 344 -0.95 -0.87 26.93
C ALA A 344 -1.95 -0.93 28.10
N GLU A 345 -1.65 -1.69 29.17
CA GLU A 345 -2.39 -1.63 30.44
C GLU A 345 -2.02 -0.39 31.29
N GLY A 346 -1.07 0.44 30.84
CA GLY A 346 -0.58 1.59 31.59
C GLY A 346 0.28 1.23 32.81
N LEU A 347 0.80 0.00 32.86
CA LEU A 347 1.59 -0.53 33.98
C LEU A 347 3.09 -0.39 33.78
N LEU A 348 3.55 -0.16 32.55
CA LEU A 348 4.95 0.02 32.18
C LEU A 348 5.09 1.28 31.32
N GLU A 349 6.05 2.14 31.66
CA GLU A 349 6.33 3.31 30.83
C GLU A 349 6.98 2.88 29.50
N ARG A 350 6.62 3.56 28.40
CA ARG A 350 7.11 3.22 27.06
C ARG A 350 8.62 3.21 26.91
N GLY A 351 9.35 3.99 27.73
CA GLY A 351 10.82 4.00 27.74
C GLY A 351 11.46 2.68 28.18
N TYR A 352 10.70 1.82 28.87
CA TYR A 352 11.15 0.50 29.34
C TYR A 352 10.64 -0.65 28.46
N VAL A 353 10.08 -0.37 27.28
CA VAL A 353 9.73 -1.40 26.29
C VAL A 353 10.95 -1.66 25.40
N ASP A 354 11.95 -2.33 25.95
CA ASP A 354 13.27 -2.49 25.33
C ASP A 354 13.66 -3.95 25.06
N GLY A 355 12.81 -4.90 25.45
CA GLY A 355 13.02 -6.34 25.33
C GLY A 355 13.85 -6.94 26.46
N SER A 356 14.03 -6.24 27.59
CA SER A 356 14.67 -6.74 28.81
C SER A 356 13.65 -6.94 29.93
N PHE A 357 13.54 -8.14 30.49
CA PHE A 357 12.64 -8.37 31.63
C PHE A 357 13.27 -7.87 32.94
N GLY A 358 13.63 -6.59 32.97
CA GLY A 358 14.30 -5.94 34.08
C GLY A 358 13.36 -5.66 35.27
N THR A 359 13.89 -4.96 36.27
CA THR A 359 13.17 -4.66 37.52
C THR A 359 11.86 -3.91 37.30
N ARG A 360 11.80 -2.98 36.33
CA ARG A 360 10.57 -2.26 35.96
C ARG A 360 9.51 -3.18 35.36
N THR A 361 9.93 -4.12 34.51
CA THR A 361 9.03 -5.11 33.92
C THR A 361 8.52 -6.09 34.97
N ILE A 362 9.34 -6.47 35.96
CA ILE A 362 8.90 -7.25 37.15
C ILE A 362 7.85 -6.49 37.96
N GLU A 363 8.10 -5.22 38.29
CA GLU A 363 7.15 -4.38 39.03
C GLU A 363 5.81 -4.24 38.30
N ALA A 364 5.86 -3.96 37.00
CA ALA A 364 4.69 -3.85 36.13
C ALA A 364 3.90 -5.16 36.03
N TYR A 365 4.58 -6.29 35.87
CA TYR A 365 3.92 -7.59 35.79
C TYR A 365 3.32 -8.00 37.15
N ALA A 366 3.95 -7.65 38.26
CA ALA A 366 3.40 -7.87 39.60
C ALA A 366 2.12 -7.02 39.82
N ALA A 367 2.10 -5.79 39.29
CA ALA A 367 0.90 -4.96 39.29
C ALA A 367 -0.21 -5.56 38.42
N TRP A 368 0.14 -6.11 37.25
CA TRP A 368 -0.79 -6.86 36.40
C TRP A 368 -1.42 -8.03 37.16
N GLN A 369 -0.61 -8.89 37.80
CA GLN A 369 -1.10 -10.02 38.60
C GLN A 369 -2.07 -9.60 39.71
N ARG A 370 -1.80 -8.48 40.41
CA ARG A 370 -2.68 -7.94 41.46
C ARG A 370 -3.99 -7.37 40.93
N SER A 371 -4.01 -6.92 39.68
CA SER A 371 -5.18 -6.29 39.06
C SER A 371 -6.34 -7.29 38.89
N ARG A 372 -7.57 -6.76 38.79
CA ARG A 372 -8.76 -7.57 38.50
C ARG A 372 -8.63 -8.32 37.18
N ALA A 373 -8.08 -7.66 36.16
CA ALA A 373 -7.91 -8.23 34.82
C ALA A 373 -6.83 -9.32 34.79
N GLY A 374 -5.75 -9.15 35.57
CA GLY A 374 -4.64 -10.10 35.63
C GLY A 374 -4.83 -11.27 36.59
N GLY A 375 -5.87 -11.28 37.41
CA GLY A 375 -6.28 -12.45 38.21
C GLY A 375 -6.43 -12.22 39.71
N SER A 376 -6.23 -10.99 40.20
CA SER A 376 -6.35 -10.62 41.62
C SER A 376 -5.45 -11.42 42.56
N TYR A 377 -4.29 -11.85 42.08
CA TYR A 377 -3.31 -12.60 42.86
C TYR A 377 -2.79 -11.76 44.06
N ARG A 378 -2.25 -12.45 45.06
CA ARG A 378 -1.80 -11.87 46.33
C ARG A 378 -0.53 -12.57 46.80
N GLY A 379 0.26 -11.88 47.64
CA GLY A 379 1.47 -12.44 48.23
C GLY A 379 2.43 -12.98 47.16
N ARG A 380 2.95 -14.19 47.37
CA ARG A 380 3.89 -14.86 46.46
C ARG A 380 3.33 -15.15 45.07
N ASP A 381 2.00 -15.16 44.90
CA ASP A 381 1.39 -15.43 43.59
C ASP A 381 1.33 -14.16 42.70
N ALA A 382 1.78 -13.01 43.22
CA ALA A 382 1.90 -11.74 42.52
C ALA A 382 3.32 -11.15 42.62
N ASP A 383 4.32 -12.01 42.37
CA ASP A 383 5.76 -11.74 42.51
C ASP A 383 6.40 -11.09 41.27
N GLY A 384 5.64 -10.90 40.19
CA GLY A 384 6.11 -10.33 38.93
C GLY A 384 6.71 -11.35 37.95
N VAL A 385 6.80 -12.62 38.32
CA VAL A 385 7.23 -13.69 37.40
C VAL A 385 6.01 -14.21 36.64
N PRO A 386 6.03 -14.26 35.29
CA PRO A 386 4.89 -14.74 34.51
C PRO A 386 4.47 -16.17 34.86
N GLY A 387 3.24 -16.33 35.36
CA GLY A 387 2.54 -17.62 35.44
C GLY A 387 1.70 -17.87 34.18
N ARG A 388 1.44 -19.15 33.85
CA ARG A 388 0.64 -19.51 32.66
C ARG A 388 -0.71 -18.77 32.64
N ALA A 389 -1.43 -18.77 33.75
CA ALA A 389 -2.77 -18.17 33.83
C ALA A 389 -2.72 -16.64 33.69
N SER A 390 -1.84 -15.95 34.43
CA SER A 390 -1.69 -14.49 34.33
C SER A 390 -1.21 -14.03 32.96
N LEU A 391 -0.30 -14.79 32.33
CA LEU A 391 0.23 -14.50 31.01
C LEU A 391 -0.80 -14.75 29.91
N THR A 392 -1.61 -15.81 30.05
CA THR A 392 -2.71 -16.09 29.12
C THR A 392 -3.76 -14.99 29.18
N ARG A 393 -4.13 -14.52 30.39
CA ARG A 393 -5.05 -13.38 30.55
C ARG A 393 -4.51 -12.11 29.87
N LEU A 394 -3.21 -11.85 29.96
CA LEU A 394 -2.58 -10.72 29.28
C LEU A 394 -2.62 -10.91 27.76
N GLY A 395 -2.27 -12.11 27.28
CA GLY A 395 -2.30 -12.46 25.86
C GLY A 395 -3.69 -12.41 25.24
N ASP A 396 -4.72 -12.83 25.97
CA ASP A 396 -6.10 -12.76 25.51
C ASP A 396 -6.58 -11.33 25.29
N ARG A 397 -6.08 -10.38 26.07
CA ARG A 397 -6.41 -8.94 25.96
C ARG A 397 -5.58 -8.24 24.90
N HIS A 398 -4.31 -8.61 24.76
CA HIS A 398 -3.35 -7.90 23.90
C HIS A 398 -2.96 -8.68 22.64
N GLY A 399 -3.67 -9.76 22.35
CA GLY A 399 -3.61 -10.43 21.07
C GLY A 399 -2.41 -11.37 20.86
N PHE A 400 -1.88 -12.01 21.92
CA PHE A 400 -0.81 -13.03 21.81
C PHE A 400 -1.22 -14.37 22.47
N THR A 401 -0.66 -15.49 22.01
CA THR A 401 -0.96 -16.84 22.54
C THR A 401 0.20 -17.35 23.36
N VAL A 402 -0.09 -17.87 24.55
CA VAL A 402 0.93 -18.48 25.41
C VAL A 402 1.19 -19.92 25.00
N ILE A 403 2.45 -20.25 24.75
CA ILE A 403 2.90 -21.62 24.49
C ILE A 403 3.78 -22.12 25.64
N ALA A 404 3.80 -23.45 25.82
CA ALA A 404 4.60 -24.10 26.85
C ALA A 404 6.10 -23.87 26.62
#